data_AF-A0A5C9E816-F1
#
_entry.id   AF-A0A5C9E816-F1
#
_cell.length_a   1.000
_cell.length_b   1.000
_cell.length_c   1.000
_cell.angle_alpha   90.00
_cell.angle_beta   90.00
_cell.angle_gamma   90.00
#
_symmetry.space_group_name_H-M   'P 1'
#
loop_
_entity.id
_entity.type
_entity.pdbx_description
1 polymer ?
#
loop_
_entity_poly.entity_id
_entity_poly.type
_entity_poly.pdbx_seq_one_letter_code
_entity_poly.pdbx_strand_id
1 'polypeptide(L)'
;MVIDWTTAQENPEKKQKVDGKTLLTLRTARHDLEMKIKETINKLGFTQERLEETENKLSEEKRKSDEKEKANADLRLQVKELMQKLEVYAVQVKTLENQVIELSSHSKGSSEELKILREELKESNQNLKEAYKTINKQEGRISALTAQLAKKERIKTDSSPEEDPLKEQLEKSHNLLNKNAEQLAQFQKELQLKSEELKTTKQLLKELDSIINNKDQNISNLHSELKDKSETLKTVIYQLESKGHPIEEIMEPTSPEASFTDTSSQERIHCPKCGAFGRDLKDEIDKSRVIRYQGQTRIYGHKRVCKKCGTEF
;
A
#
# COMPACT_ATOMS: atom_id res chain seq x y z
N MET A 1 88.29 122.05 101.04
CA MET A 1 88.63 122.74 99.77
C MET A 1 88.50 121.73 98.64
N VAL A 2 87.66 122.02 97.66
CA VAL A 2 87.51 121.22 96.44
C VAL A 2 88.62 121.65 95.46
N ILE A 3 89.22 120.70 94.75
CA ILE A 3 90.21 121.00 93.69
C ILE A 3 89.49 121.83 92.62
N ASP A 4 90.04 123.00 92.26
CA ASP A 4 89.54 123.78 91.12
C ASP A 4 90.10 123.18 89.82
N TRP A 5 89.37 122.18 89.31
CA TRP A 5 89.75 121.43 88.12
C TRP A 5 89.91 122.33 86.89
N THR A 6 89.18 123.44 86.82
CA THR A 6 89.25 124.44 85.74
C THR A 6 90.62 125.11 85.72
N THR A 7 91.11 125.59 86.87
CA THR A 7 92.44 126.22 86.96
C THR A 7 93.57 125.20 86.79
N ALA A 8 93.35 123.95 87.22
CA ALA A 8 94.33 122.87 87.07
C ALA A 8 94.49 122.42 85.61
N GLN A 9 93.41 122.45 84.83
CA GLN A 9 93.40 122.11 83.41
C GLN A 9 94.04 123.21 82.54
N GLU A 10 93.87 124.49 82.92
CA GLU A 10 94.43 125.64 82.20
C GLU A 10 95.93 125.88 82.48
N ASN A 11 96.45 125.49 83.65
CA ASN A 11 97.87 125.69 84.04
C ASN A 11 98.42 124.49 84.85
N PRO A 12 98.81 123.38 84.19
CA PRO A 12 99.16 122.12 84.86
C PRO A 12 100.46 122.17 85.68
N GLU A 13 101.36 123.14 85.42
CA GLU A 13 102.67 123.23 86.10
C GLU A 13 102.64 124.00 87.44
N LYS A 14 101.52 124.66 87.77
CA LYS A 14 101.41 125.47 88.99
C LYS A 14 101.11 124.59 90.20
N LYS A 15 101.93 124.65 91.26
CA LYS A 15 101.75 123.85 92.49
C LYS A 15 100.42 124.18 93.17
N GLN A 16 99.51 123.20 93.23
CA GLN A 16 98.24 123.29 93.96
C GLN A 16 98.36 122.61 95.33
N LYS A 17 97.89 123.26 96.40
CA LYS A 17 97.75 122.62 97.72
C LYS A 17 96.45 121.82 97.72
N VAL A 18 96.56 120.50 97.74
CA VAL A 18 95.41 119.58 97.81
C VAL A 18 95.39 118.89 99.17
N ASP A 19 94.21 118.78 99.77
CA ASP A 19 94.02 118.02 101.00
C ASP A 19 94.27 116.52 100.75
N GLY A 20 95.14 115.90 101.55
CA GLY A 20 95.48 114.49 101.44
C GLY A 20 94.26 113.57 101.58
N LYS A 21 93.25 113.98 102.36
CA LYS A 21 91.96 113.25 102.45
C LYS A 21 91.25 113.20 101.10
N THR A 22 91.20 114.32 100.38
CA THR A 22 90.58 114.42 99.05
C THR A 22 91.32 113.55 98.02
N LEU A 23 92.65 113.52 98.04
CA LEU A 23 93.44 112.66 97.14
C LEU A 23 93.21 111.17 97.42
N LEU A 24 93.12 110.77 98.69
CA LEU A 24 92.80 109.40 99.08
C LEU A 24 91.39 109.00 98.61
N THR A 25 90.38 109.86 98.81
CA THR A 25 89.02 109.63 98.32
C THR A 25 88.95 109.51 96.80
N LEU A 26 89.72 110.31 96.05
CA LEU A 26 89.80 110.20 94.59
C LEU A 26 90.49 108.90 94.15
N ARG A 27 91.52 108.45 94.87
CA ARG A 27 92.19 107.18 94.60
C ARG A 27 91.26 105.99 94.84
N THR A 28 90.50 105.98 95.94
CA THR A 28 89.53 104.92 96.21
C THR A 28 88.41 104.93 95.17
N ALA A 29 87.86 106.10 94.83
CA ALA A 29 86.85 106.23 93.79
C ALA A 29 87.35 105.77 92.41
N ARG A 30 88.58 106.12 92.03
CA ARG A 30 89.22 105.64 90.81
C ARG A 30 89.37 104.11 90.82
N HIS A 31 89.82 103.54 91.94
CA HIS A 31 89.96 102.09 92.07
C HIS A 31 88.60 101.38 91.95
N ASP A 32 87.56 101.90 92.59
CA ASP A 32 86.19 101.37 92.49
C ASP A 32 85.66 101.45 91.06
N LEU A 33 85.96 102.54 90.34
CA LEU A 33 85.60 102.69 88.93
C LEU A 33 86.37 101.70 88.05
N GLU A 34 87.68 101.50 88.27
CA GLU A 34 88.48 100.51 87.54
C GLU A 34 87.94 99.08 87.77
N MET A 35 87.53 98.76 89.00
CA MET A 35 86.89 97.47 89.32
C MET A 35 85.53 97.32 88.64
N LYS A 36 84.67 98.34 88.68
CA LYS A 36 83.39 98.34 87.95
C LYS A 36 83.59 98.19 86.44
N ILE A 37 84.58 98.87 85.87
CA ILE A 37 84.91 98.74 84.44
C ILE A 37 85.30 97.30 84.11
N LYS A 38 86.19 96.67 84.90
CA LYS A 38 86.55 95.26 84.71
C LYS A 38 85.35 94.33 84.81
N GLU A 39 84.48 94.53 85.80
CA GLU A 39 83.24 93.75 85.92
C GLU A 39 82.33 93.92 84.71
N THR A 40 82.18 95.16 84.21
CA THR A 40 81.36 95.42 83.01
C THR A 40 81.94 94.79 81.75
N ILE A 41 83.26 94.80 81.58
CA ILE A 41 83.93 94.14 80.45
C ILE A 41 83.70 92.63 80.50
N ASN A 42 83.86 92.02 81.67
CA ASN A 42 83.61 90.58 81.85
C ASN A 42 82.13 90.22 81.58
N LYS A 43 81.19 91.04 82.06
CA LYS A 43 79.76 90.86 81.78
C LYS A 43 79.46 91.01 80.28
N LEU A 44 80.06 92.01 79.62
CA LEU A 44 79.87 92.24 78.20
C LEU A 44 80.39 91.06 77.37
N GLY A 45 81.58 90.54 77.69
CA GLY A 45 82.14 89.34 77.06
C GLY A 45 81.22 88.13 77.20
N PHE A 46 80.73 87.86 78.42
CA PHE A 46 79.78 86.76 78.65
C PHE A 46 78.46 86.94 77.89
N THR A 47 77.94 88.17 77.80
CA THR A 47 76.73 88.43 77.00
C THR A 47 76.96 88.26 75.51
N GLN A 48 78.15 88.59 75.02
CA GLN A 48 78.52 88.43 73.62
C GLN A 48 78.66 86.94 73.24
N GLU A 49 79.34 86.15 74.06
CA GLU A 49 79.44 84.69 73.86
C GLU A 49 78.05 84.03 73.87
N ARG A 50 77.17 84.44 74.80
CA ARG A 50 75.79 83.96 74.82
C ARG A 50 75.00 84.38 73.58
N LEU A 51 75.21 85.59 73.07
CA LEU A 51 74.55 86.06 71.87
C LEU A 51 74.98 85.20 70.67
N GLU A 52 76.28 84.98 70.49
CA GLU A 52 76.82 84.12 69.43
C GLU A 52 76.29 82.68 69.54
N GLU A 53 76.19 82.12 70.75
CA GLU A 53 75.59 80.80 70.97
C GLU A 53 74.11 80.77 70.55
N THR A 54 73.33 81.80 70.90
CA THR A 54 71.91 81.88 70.53
C THR A 54 71.71 82.09 69.03
N GLU A 55 72.57 82.87 68.37
CA GLU A 55 72.54 83.08 66.93
C GLU A 55 72.85 81.79 66.17
N ASN A 56 73.85 81.03 66.63
CA ASN A 56 74.19 79.73 66.06
C ASN A 56 73.03 78.75 66.19
N LYS A 57 72.44 78.62 67.39
CA LYS A 57 71.25 77.79 67.64
C LYS A 57 70.06 78.21 66.76
N LEU A 58 69.83 79.51 66.61
CA LEU A 58 68.76 80.03 65.76
C LEU A 58 69.00 79.69 64.28
N SER A 59 70.25 79.78 63.81
CA SER A 59 70.60 79.39 62.44
C SER A 59 70.35 77.90 62.18
N GLU A 60 70.67 77.05 63.17
CA GLU A 60 70.49 75.60 63.07
C GLU A 60 69.00 75.23 63.07
N GLU A 61 68.20 75.84 63.95
CA GLU A 61 66.75 75.60 63.99
C GLU A 61 66.06 76.11 62.74
N LYS A 62 66.51 77.23 62.15
CA LYS A 62 66.02 77.68 60.83
C LYS A 62 66.29 76.63 59.75
N ARG A 63 67.52 76.10 59.68
CA ARG A 63 67.86 75.05 58.71
C ARG A 63 67.00 73.80 58.88
N LYS A 64 66.79 73.35 60.12
CA LYS A 64 65.89 72.21 60.44
C LYS A 64 64.45 72.51 60.06
N SER A 65 63.98 73.74 60.24
CA SER A 65 62.64 74.16 59.83
C SER A 65 62.50 74.08 58.31
N ASP A 66 63.46 74.63 57.56
CA ASP A 66 63.46 74.61 56.09
C ASP A 66 63.51 73.17 55.54
N GLU A 67 64.29 72.29 56.17
CA GLU A 67 64.34 70.86 55.82
C GLU A 67 62.98 70.17 56.06
N LYS A 68 62.31 70.46 57.18
CA LYS A 68 60.96 69.95 57.47
C LYS A 68 59.91 70.50 56.53
N GLU A 69 60.01 71.76 56.11
CA GLU A 69 59.11 72.36 55.13
C GLU A 69 59.23 71.69 53.77
N LYS A 70 60.46 71.42 53.31
CA LYS A 70 60.72 70.67 52.08
C LYS A 70 60.14 69.25 52.16
N ALA A 71 60.41 68.52 53.25
CA ALA A 71 59.86 67.19 53.46
C ALA A 71 58.32 67.18 53.48
N ASN A 72 57.69 68.19 54.10
CA ASN A 72 56.23 68.34 54.09
C ASN A 72 55.68 68.63 52.69
N ALA A 73 56.39 69.42 51.88
CA ALA A 73 56.00 69.67 50.49
C ALA A 73 56.04 68.37 49.66
N ASP A 74 57.10 67.58 49.80
CA ASP A 74 57.25 66.30 49.11
C ASP A 74 56.17 65.29 49.53
N LEU A 75 55.89 65.18 50.84
CA LEU A 75 54.82 64.32 51.34
C LEU A 75 53.45 64.75 50.81
N ARG A 76 53.19 66.06 50.68
CA ARG A 76 51.94 66.57 50.08
C ARG A 76 51.82 66.19 48.61
N LEU A 77 52.92 66.16 47.86
CA LEU A 77 52.91 65.71 46.46
C LEU A 77 52.63 64.20 46.37
N GLN A 78 53.30 63.39 47.20
CA GLN A 78 53.07 61.94 47.25
C GLN A 78 51.62 61.60 47.62
N VAL A 79 51.04 62.32 48.59
CA VAL A 79 49.62 62.14 48.96
C VAL A 79 48.70 62.45 47.78
N LYS A 80 48.96 63.53 47.02
CA LYS A 80 48.18 63.87 45.83
C LYS A 80 48.27 62.78 44.75
N GLU A 81 49.46 62.26 44.49
CA GLU A 81 49.66 61.18 43.52
C GLU A 81 48.93 59.89 43.95
N LEU A 82 49.01 59.53 45.23
CA LEU A 82 48.29 58.38 45.77
C LEU A 82 46.77 58.56 45.67
N MET A 83 46.25 59.75 45.94
CA MET A 83 44.82 60.05 45.77
C MET A 83 44.38 59.88 44.32
N GLN A 84 45.15 60.37 43.35
CA GLN A 84 44.85 60.18 41.93
C GLN A 84 44.87 58.71 41.53
N LYS A 85 45.85 57.93 42.00
CA LYS A 85 45.90 56.48 41.75
C LYS A 85 44.68 55.77 42.35
N LEU A 86 44.27 56.16 43.55
CA LEU A 86 43.10 55.60 44.23
C LEU A 86 41.81 55.90 43.48
N GLU A 87 41.67 57.11 42.93
CA GLU A 87 40.54 57.49 42.07
C GLU A 87 40.50 56.66 40.78
N VAL A 88 41.64 56.45 40.12
CA VAL A 88 41.75 55.57 38.94
C VAL A 88 41.35 54.14 39.30
N TYR A 89 41.85 53.59 40.40
CA TYR A 89 41.47 52.24 40.85
C TYR A 89 39.99 52.14 41.20
N ALA A 90 39.40 53.17 41.81
CA ALA A 90 37.96 53.20 42.11
C ALA A 90 37.11 53.16 40.82
N VAL A 91 37.52 53.86 39.76
CA VAL A 91 36.86 53.78 38.45
C VAL A 91 37.02 52.39 37.84
N GLN A 92 38.22 51.81 37.88
CA GLN A 92 38.48 50.46 37.35
C GLN A 92 37.64 49.40 38.06
N VAL A 93 37.52 49.47 39.39
CA VAL A 93 36.67 48.56 40.18
C VAL A 93 35.21 48.67 39.74
N LYS A 94 34.67 49.88 39.59
CA LYS A 94 33.30 50.07 39.09
C LYS A 94 33.09 49.50 37.68
N THR A 95 34.07 49.66 36.79
CA THR A 95 33.99 49.07 35.44
C THR A 95 33.98 47.55 35.51
N LEU A 96 34.84 46.95 36.32
CA LEU A 96 34.89 45.49 36.51
C LEU A 96 33.60 44.96 37.16
N GLU A 97 33.05 45.67 38.15
CA GLU A 97 31.76 45.32 38.76
C GLU A 97 30.63 45.30 37.73
N ASN A 98 30.56 46.32 36.86
CA ASN A 98 29.57 46.36 35.79
C ASN A 98 29.75 45.21 34.79
N GLN A 99 30.99 44.91 34.39
CA GLN A 99 31.29 43.76 33.52
C GLN A 99 30.87 42.43 34.16
N VAL A 100 31.08 42.26 35.47
CA VAL A 100 30.63 41.05 36.20
C VAL A 100 29.11 40.95 36.22
N ILE A 101 28.40 42.07 36.39
CA ILE A 101 26.93 42.10 36.36
C ILE A 101 26.41 41.70 34.97
N GLU A 102 27.00 42.24 33.89
CA GLU A 102 26.65 41.91 32.50
C GLU A 102 26.94 40.44 32.17
N LEU A 103 28.10 39.92 32.57
CA LEU A 103 28.43 38.51 32.36
C LEU A 103 27.48 37.58 33.15
N SER A 104 27.09 37.99 34.36
CA SER A 104 26.13 37.24 35.19
C SER A 104 24.74 37.23 34.56
N SER A 105 24.28 38.35 34.00
CA SER A 105 22.98 38.41 33.31
C SER A 105 22.99 37.60 32.02
N HIS A 106 24.06 37.68 31.23
CA HIS A 106 24.23 36.89 30.01
C HIS A 106 24.32 35.39 30.30
N SER A 107 25.04 35.00 31.34
CA SER A 107 25.13 33.61 31.79
C SER A 107 23.77 33.06 32.24
N LYS A 108 22.98 33.85 32.97
CA LYS A 108 21.62 33.46 33.36
C LYS A 108 20.70 33.29 32.15
N GLY A 109 20.75 34.23 31.19
CA GLY A 109 19.99 34.14 29.94
C GLY A 109 20.34 32.88 29.15
N SER A 110 21.65 32.65 28.93
CA SER A 110 22.14 31.43 28.25
C SER A 110 21.74 30.14 28.97
N SER A 111 21.77 30.14 30.31
CA SER A 111 21.33 28.98 31.09
C SER A 111 19.84 28.70 30.93
N GLU A 112 19.00 29.72 30.75
CA GLU A 112 17.56 29.55 30.57
C GLU A 112 17.24 29.07 29.15
N GLU A 113 17.90 29.64 28.14
CA GLU A 113 17.83 29.15 26.75
C GLU A 113 18.23 27.67 26.66
N LEU A 114 19.29 27.25 27.37
CA LEU A 114 19.68 25.84 27.43
C LEU A 114 18.65 24.94 28.10
N LYS A 115 17.85 25.44 29.06
CA LYS A 115 16.75 24.67 29.63
C LYS A 115 15.63 24.49 28.62
N ILE A 116 15.24 25.57 27.94
CA ILE A 116 14.20 25.55 26.91
C ILE A 116 14.59 24.56 25.80
N LEU A 117 15.79 24.70 25.23
CA LEU A 117 16.29 23.79 24.18
C LEU A 117 16.35 22.33 24.66
N ARG A 118 16.69 22.09 25.93
CA ARG A 118 16.72 20.75 26.50
C ARG A 118 15.31 20.16 26.66
N GLU A 119 14.32 20.98 26.96
CA GLU A 119 12.91 20.57 27.03
C GLU A 119 12.36 20.28 25.63
N GLU A 120 12.60 21.16 24.66
CA GLU A 120 12.24 20.94 23.25
C GLU A 120 12.88 19.66 22.70
N LEU A 121 14.16 19.40 23.04
CA LEU A 121 14.85 18.18 22.65
C LEU A 121 14.24 16.93 23.31
N LYS A 122 13.76 17.02 24.55
CA LYS A 122 13.06 15.92 25.22
C LYS A 122 11.73 15.62 24.54
N GLU A 123 10.96 16.65 24.23
CA GLU A 123 9.68 16.52 23.54
C GLU A 123 9.87 15.92 22.14
N SER A 124 10.81 16.45 21.36
CA SER A 124 11.14 15.92 20.04
C SER A 124 11.56 14.44 20.09
N ASN A 125 12.36 14.05 21.09
CA ASN A 125 12.73 12.64 21.29
C ASN A 125 11.55 11.75 21.70
N GLN A 126 10.57 12.27 22.45
CA GLN A 126 9.34 11.53 22.77
C GLN A 126 8.51 11.33 21.51
N ASN A 127 8.30 12.39 20.71
CA ASN A 127 7.59 12.33 19.44
C ASN A 127 8.26 11.34 18.47
N LEU A 128 9.59 11.33 18.41
CA LEU A 128 10.37 10.39 17.60
C LEU A 128 10.14 8.93 18.04
N LYS A 129 10.15 8.67 19.35
CA LYS A 129 9.86 7.32 19.89
C LYS A 129 8.43 6.87 19.57
N GLU A 130 7.46 7.77 19.63
CA GLU A 130 6.07 7.47 19.26
C GLU A 130 5.91 7.23 17.76
N ALA A 131 6.60 8.01 16.92
CA ALA A 131 6.66 7.78 15.48
C ALA A 131 7.25 6.40 15.17
N TYR A 132 8.36 6.01 15.81
CA TYR A 132 8.93 4.67 15.65
C TYR A 132 7.98 3.54 16.07
N LYS A 133 7.27 3.69 17.19
CA LYS A 133 6.22 2.72 17.60
C LYS A 133 5.13 2.59 16.53
N THR A 134 4.73 3.71 15.94
CA THR A 134 3.70 3.75 14.89
C THR A 134 4.20 3.09 13.60
N ILE A 135 5.44 3.36 13.20
CA ILE A 135 6.09 2.71 12.05
C ILE A 135 6.12 1.19 12.24
N ASN A 136 6.61 0.70 13.38
CA ASN A 136 6.67 -0.74 13.65
C ASN A 136 5.27 -1.39 13.61
N LYS A 137 4.25 -0.70 14.11
CA LYS A 137 2.85 -1.17 14.02
C LYS A 137 2.37 -1.24 12.56
N GLN A 138 2.73 -0.25 11.75
CA GLN A 138 2.38 -0.23 10.33
C GLN A 138 3.13 -1.30 9.54
N GLU A 139 4.42 -1.51 9.79
CA GLU A 139 5.20 -2.61 9.20
C GLU A 139 4.58 -3.97 9.51
N GLY A 140 4.15 -4.19 10.76
CA GLY A 140 3.42 -5.39 11.14
C GLY A 140 2.11 -5.57 10.36
N ARG A 141 1.36 -4.48 10.12
CA ARG A 141 0.14 -4.51 9.28
C ARG A 141 0.45 -4.79 7.82
N ILE A 142 1.51 -4.19 7.27
CA ILE A 142 1.95 -4.42 5.88
C ILE A 142 2.30 -5.90 5.72
N SER A 143 3.13 -6.45 6.62
CA SER A 143 3.51 -7.87 6.60
C SER A 143 2.28 -8.80 6.62
N ALA A 144 1.30 -8.51 7.49
CA ALA A 144 0.05 -9.27 7.56
C ALA A 144 -0.78 -9.18 6.27
N LEU A 145 -0.90 -7.99 5.68
CA LEU A 145 -1.60 -7.79 4.41
C LEU A 145 -0.89 -8.47 3.24
N THR A 146 0.44 -8.40 3.17
CA THR A 146 1.24 -9.11 2.18
C THR A 146 1.04 -10.63 2.28
N ALA A 147 1.00 -11.17 3.49
CA ALA A 147 0.70 -12.60 3.70
C ALA A 147 -0.72 -12.96 3.26
N GLN A 148 -1.71 -12.09 3.49
CA GLN A 148 -3.08 -12.29 3.01
C GLN A 148 -3.18 -12.23 1.48
N LEU A 149 -2.47 -11.29 0.84
CA LEU A 149 -2.41 -11.19 -0.62
C LEU A 149 -1.77 -12.45 -1.23
N ALA A 150 -0.64 -12.90 -0.69
CA ALA A 150 0.00 -14.15 -1.13
C ALA A 150 -0.93 -15.36 -1.00
N LYS A 151 -1.72 -15.44 0.08
CA LYS A 151 -2.76 -16.47 0.24
C LYS A 151 -3.86 -16.35 -0.82
N LYS A 152 -4.36 -15.14 -1.09
CA LYS A 152 -5.37 -14.89 -2.13
C LYS A 152 -4.85 -15.21 -3.53
N GLU A 153 -3.60 -14.88 -3.82
CA GLU A 153 -2.95 -15.22 -5.10
C GLU A 153 -2.85 -16.72 -5.27
N ARG A 154 -2.44 -17.46 -4.23
CA ARG A 154 -2.43 -18.94 -4.26
C ARG A 154 -3.81 -19.53 -4.53
N ILE A 155 -4.84 -19.04 -3.83
CA ILE A 155 -6.22 -19.48 -4.08
C ILE A 155 -6.60 -19.21 -5.54
N LYS A 156 -6.29 -18.02 -6.07
CA LYS A 156 -6.60 -17.68 -7.46
C LYS A 156 -5.84 -18.56 -8.47
N THR A 157 -4.57 -18.87 -8.21
CA THR A 157 -3.78 -19.78 -9.06
C THR A 157 -4.25 -21.22 -8.95
N ASP A 158 -4.73 -21.66 -7.78
CA ASP A 158 -5.23 -23.02 -7.55
C ASP A 158 -6.67 -23.19 -8.11
N SER A 159 -7.48 -22.13 -8.15
CA SER A 159 -8.81 -22.14 -8.79
C SER A 159 -8.77 -22.05 -10.33
N SER A 160 -7.72 -21.45 -10.90
CA SER A 160 -7.55 -21.37 -12.37
C SER A 160 -7.49 -22.74 -13.08
N PRO A 161 -6.78 -23.77 -12.58
CA PRO A 161 -6.77 -25.10 -13.19
C PRO A 161 -8.06 -25.90 -12.95
N GLU A 162 -8.95 -25.47 -12.05
CA GLU A 162 -10.32 -26.03 -11.95
C GLU A 162 -11.26 -25.40 -12.98
N GLU A 163 -11.06 -24.12 -13.35
CA GLU A 163 -11.88 -23.46 -14.37
C GLU A 163 -11.74 -24.08 -15.76
N ASP A 164 -10.54 -24.47 -16.18
CA ASP A 164 -10.29 -25.02 -17.51
C ASP A 164 -11.01 -26.35 -17.79
N PRO A 165 -10.94 -27.38 -16.91
CA PRO A 165 -11.70 -28.62 -17.12
C PRO A 165 -13.21 -28.41 -16.97
N LEU A 166 -13.66 -27.45 -16.15
CA LEU A 166 -15.07 -27.07 -16.06
C LEU A 166 -15.56 -26.39 -17.35
N LYS A 167 -14.75 -25.49 -17.94
CA LYS A 167 -15.04 -24.88 -19.26
C LYS A 167 -15.10 -25.94 -20.35
N GLU A 168 -14.16 -26.88 -20.36
CA GLU A 168 -14.13 -27.97 -21.33
C GLU A 168 -15.34 -28.91 -21.17
N GLN A 169 -15.75 -29.21 -19.93
CA GLN A 169 -16.99 -29.97 -19.66
C GLN A 169 -18.24 -29.19 -20.10
N LEU A 170 -18.29 -27.88 -19.86
CA LEU A 170 -19.40 -27.03 -20.27
C LEU A 170 -19.52 -27.00 -21.80
N GLU A 171 -18.40 -26.86 -22.51
CA GLU A 171 -18.35 -26.84 -23.97
C GLU A 171 -18.74 -28.21 -24.56
N LYS A 172 -18.29 -29.32 -23.96
CA LYS A 172 -18.74 -30.68 -24.32
C LYS A 172 -20.25 -30.84 -24.12
N SER A 173 -20.78 -30.39 -22.98
CA SER A 173 -22.22 -30.42 -22.69
C SER A 173 -23.01 -29.56 -23.67
N HIS A 174 -22.51 -28.38 -24.02
CA HIS A 174 -23.15 -27.48 -24.98
C HIS A 174 -23.20 -28.09 -26.39
N ASN A 175 -22.10 -28.70 -26.84
CA ASN A 175 -22.03 -29.40 -28.11
C ASN A 175 -22.98 -30.61 -28.18
N LEU A 176 -23.12 -31.36 -27.08
CA LEU A 176 -24.11 -32.43 -26.96
C LEU A 176 -25.55 -31.90 -27.04
N LEU A 177 -25.82 -30.78 -26.36
CA LEU A 177 -27.12 -30.13 -26.38
C LEU A 177 -27.51 -29.67 -27.79
N ASN A 178 -26.56 -29.08 -28.53
CA ASN A 178 -26.76 -28.66 -29.92
C ASN A 178 -27.02 -29.86 -30.84
N LYS A 179 -26.26 -30.96 -30.71
CA LYS A 179 -26.52 -32.20 -31.48
C LYS A 179 -27.90 -32.77 -31.18
N ASN A 180 -28.31 -32.80 -29.91
CA ASN A 180 -29.64 -33.27 -29.55
C ASN A 180 -30.74 -32.35 -30.10
N ALA A 181 -30.52 -31.03 -30.13
CA ALA A 181 -31.44 -30.07 -30.73
C ALA A 181 -31.57 -30.29 -32.26
N GLU A 182 -30.46 -30.55 -32.96
CA GLU A 182 -30.47 -30.89 -34.38
C GLU A 182 -31.22 -32.20 -34.65
N GLN A 183 -31.00 -33.23 -33.83
CA GLN A 183 -31.73 -34.50 -33.92
C GLN A 183 -33.23 -34.32 -33.67
N LEU A 184 -33.61 -33.52 -32.66
CA LEU A 184 -35.01 -33.19 -32.41
C LEU A 184 -35.65 -32.47 -33.61
N ALA A 185 -34.95 -31.53 -34.23
CA ALA A 185 -35.42 -30.86 -35.44
C ALA A 185 -35.61 -31.83 -36.61
N GLN A 186 -34.71 -32.81 -36.78
CA GLN A 186 -34.84 -33.87 -37.78
C GLN A 186 -36.05 -34.76 -37.51
N PHE A 187 -36.20 -35.27 -36.28
CA PHE A 187 -37.36 -36.09 -35.91
C PHE A 187 -38.69 -35.32 -36.06
N GLN A 188 -38.70 -34.02 -35.78
CA GLN A 188 -39.89 -33.19 -35.98
C GLN A 188 -40.25 -33.04 -37.46
N LYS A 189 -39.24 -32.93 -38.35
CA LYS A 189 -39.45 -32.92 -39.81
C LYS A 189 -39.95 -34.27 -40.32
N GLU A 190 -39.39 -35.37 -39.83
CA GLU A 190 -39.86 -36.73 -40.17
C GLU A 190 -41.30 -36.97 -39.71
N LEU A 191 -41.65 -36.51 -38.50
CA LEU A 191 -43.03 -36.55 -38.00
C LEU A 191 -43.99 -35.73 -38.88
N GLN A 192 -43.58 -34.56 -39.35
CA GLN A 192 -44.38 -33.77 -40.29
C GLN A 192 -44.63 -34.54 -41.58
N LEU A 193 -43.59 -35.09 -42.21
CA LEU A 193 -43.71 -35.90 -43.43
C LEU A 193 -44.63 -37.11 -43.22
N LYS A 194 -44.43 -37.86 -42.14
CA LYS A 194 -45.29 -39.00 -41.80
C LYS A 194 -46.73 -38.57 -41.54
N SER A 195 -46.96 -37.40 -40.93
CA SER A 195 -48.30 -36.88 -40.71
C SER A 195 -48.99 -36.47 -42.02
N GLU A 196 -48.26 -35.97 -43.01
CA GLU A 196 -48.76 -35.65 -44.34
C GLU A 196 -49.08 -36.93 -45.12
N GLU A 197 -48.21 -37.94 -45.08
CA GLU A 197 -48.48 -39.29 -45.63
C GLU A 197 -49.73 -39.91 -44.99
N LEU A 198 -49.94 -39.71 -43.69
CA LEU A 198 -51.11 -40.21 -42.98
C LEU A 198 -52.39 -39.45 -43.38
N LYS A 199 -52.29 -38.16 -43.72
CA LYS A 199 -53.42 -37.39 -44.28
C LYS A 199 -53.79 -37.85 -45.69
N THR A 200 -52.80 -38.10 -46.55
CA THR A 200 -53.05 -38.56 -47.93
C THR A 200 -53.62 -39.97 -47.96
N THR A 201 -53.09 -40.89 -47.16
CA THR A 201 -53.67 -42.24 -47.01
C THR A 201 -55.10 -42.21 -46.44
N LYS A 202 -55.39 -41.32 -45.48
CA LYS A 202 -56.77 -41.09 -45.01
C LYS A 202 -57.69 -40.54 -46.10
N GLN A 203 -57.20 -39.67 -46.99
CA GLN A 203 -57.98 -39.18 -48.12
C GLN A 203 -58.27 -40.31 -49.13
N LEU A 204 -57.28 -41.14 -49.46
CA LEU A 204 -57.44 -42.31 -50.31
C LEU A 204 -58.44 -43.32 -49.72
N LEU A 205 -58.42 -43.54 -48.40
CA LEU A 205 -59.41 -44.38 -47.73
C LEU A 205 -60.83 -43.82 -47.88
N LYS A 206 -61.03 -42.50 -47.72
CA LYS A 206 -62.34 -41.88 -47.93
C LYS A 206 -62.83 -41.99 -49.37
N GLU A 207 -61.92 -41.86 -50.34
CA GLU A 207 -62.24 -42.05 -51.76
C GLU A 207 -62.63 -43.50 -52.05
N LEU A 208 -61.89 -44.47 -51.50
CA LEU A 208 -62.22 -45.89 -51.61
C LEU A 208 -63.56 -46.21 -50.95
N ASP A 209 -63.85 -45.67 -49.76
CA ASP A 209 -65.16 -45.82 -49.09
C ASP A 209 -66.31 -45.25 -49.94
N SER A 210 -66.10 -44.12 -50.61
CA SER A 210 -67.07 -43.54 -51.55
C SER A 210 -67.31 -44.46 -52.76
N ILE A 211 -66.24 -45.03 -53.31
CA ILE A 211 -66.32 -46.01 -54.42
C ILE A 211 -67.05 -47.28 -53.96
N ILE A 212 -66.75 -47.78 -52.76
CA ILE A 212 -67.43 -48.95 -52.18
C ILE A 212 -68.91 -48.65 -52.00
N ASN A 213 -69.28 -47.54 -51.36
CA ASN A 213 -70.69 -47.15 -51.20
C ASN A 213 -71.42 -47.03 -52.54
N ASN A 214 -70.78 -46.47 -53.56
CA ASN A 214 -71.36 -46.37 -54.90
C ASN A 214 -71.52 -47.75 -55.55
N LYS A 215 -70.54 -48.65 -55.37
CA LYS A 215 -70.65 -50.05 -55.82
C LYS A 215 -71.74 -50.80 -55.06
N ASP A 216 -71.88 -50.61 -53.76
CA ASP A 216 -72.92 -51.24 -52.94
C ASP A 216 -74.31 -50.73 -53.34
N GLN A 217 -74.46 -49.43 -53.65
CA GLN A 217 -75.69 -48.89 -54.24
C GLN A 217 -75.98 -49.51 -55.60
N ASN A 218 -74.97 -49.64 -56.47
CA ASN A 218 -75.13 -50.31 -57.76
C ASN A 218 -75.50 -51.80 -57.60
N ILE A 219 -74.89 -52.52 -56.65
CA ILE A 219 -75.24 -53.90 -56.33
C ILE A 219 -76.69 -53.96 -55.84
N SER A 220 -77.11 -53.05 -54.95
CA SER A 220 -78.49 -52.99 -54.46
C SER A 220 -79.49 -52.71 -55.59
N ASN A 221 -79.15 -51.80 -56.51
CA ASN A 221 -79.98 -51.49 -57.70
C ASN A 221 -80.07 -52.70 -58.65
N LEU A 222 -78.95 -53.35 -58.95
CA LEU A 222 -78.91 -54.58 -59.74
C LEU A 222 -79.70 -55.70 -59.05
N HIS A 223 -79.70 -55.76 -57.72
CA HIS A 223 -80.46 -56.73 -56.95
C HIS A 223 -81.98 -56.48 -57.06
N SER A 224 -82.43 -55.20 -57.02
CA SER A 224 -83.82 -54.86 -57.31
C SER A 224 -84.21 -55.18 -58.75
N GLU A 225 -83.35 -54.88 -59.73
CA GLU A 225 -83.62 -55.23 -61.13
C GLU A 225 -83.69 -56.75 -61.34
N LEU A 226 -82.83 -57.51 -60.67
CA LEU A 226 -82.86 -58.98 -60.68
C LEU A 226 -84.15 -59.51 -60.06
N LYS A 227 -84.60 -58.91 -58.96
CA LYS A 227 -85.85 -59.28 -58.30
C LYS A 227 -87.04 -59.02 -59.23
N ASP A 228 -87.12 -57.85 -59.85
CA ASP A 228 -88.17 -57.49 -60.80
C ASP A 228 -88.14 -58.43 -62.02
N LYS A 229 -86.96 -58.73 -62.57
CA LYS A 229 -86.83 -59.72 -63.64
C LYS A 229 -87.25 -61.11 -63.21
N SER A 230 -86.95 -61.52 -61.98
CA SER A 230 -87.40 -62.82 -61.45
C SER A 230 -88.92 -62.89 -61.32
N GLU A 231 -89.58 -61.79 -60.96
CA GLU A 231 -91.03 -61.68 -60.88
C GLU A 231 -91.66 -61.69 -62.29
N THR A 232 -91.01 -61.06 -63.28
CA THR A 232 -91.42 -61.16 -64.69
C THR A 232 -91.25 -62.57 -65.25
N LEU A 233 -90.18 -63.29 -64.88
CA LEU A 233 -89.98 -64.70 -65.26
C LEU A 233 -91.07 -65.59 -64.67
N LYS A 234 -91.43 -65.39 -63.40
CA LYS A 234 -92.55 -66.10 -62.76
C LYS A 234 -93.88 -65.86 -63.49
N THR A 235 -94.13 -64.64 -63.96
CA THR A 235 -95.34 -64.32 -64.73
C THR A 235 -95.33 -64.92 -66.13
N VAL A 236 -94.18 -64.99 -66.80
CA VAL A 236 -94.03 -65.67 -68.11
C VAL A 236 -94.20 -67.18 -67.98
N ILE A 237 -93.67 -67.80 -66.93
CA ILE A 237 -93.88 -69.23 -66.63
C ILE A 237 -95.38 -69.51 -66.44
N TYR A 238 -96.07 -68.69 -65.66
CA TYR A 238 -97.52 -68.81 -65.45
C TYR A 238 -98.33 -68.64 -66.75
N GLN A 239 -97.87 -67.79 -67.68
CA GLN A 239 -98.49 -67.63 -68.99
C GLN A 239 -98.28 -68.86 -69.89
N LEU A 240 -97.12 -69.50 -69.83
CA LEU A 240 -96.79 -70.71 -70.60
C LEU A 240 -97.58 -71.94 -70.12
N GLU A 241 -97.91 -72.03 -68.82
CA GLU A 241 -98.71 -73.12 -68.26
C GLU A 241 -100.21 -73.08 -68.65
N SER A 242 -100.72 -71.93 -69.14
CA SER A 242 -102.16 -71.72 -69.38
C SER A 242 -102.69 -72.16 -70.77
N LYS A 243 -101.83 -72.64 -71.68
CA LYS A 243 -102.22 -73.11 -73.03
C LYS A 243 -101.68 -74.52 -73.28
N GLY A 244 -102.52 -75.53 -73.06
CA GLY A 244 -102.12 -76.94 -73.02
C GLY A 244 -101.85 -77.63 -74.36
N HIS A 245 -100.73 -78.36 -74.43
CA HIS A 245 -100.64 -79.78 -74.82
C HIS A 245 -99.27 -80.36 -74.41
N PRO A 246 -99.17 -81.69 -74.19
CA PRO A 246 -98.07 -82.36 -73.51
C PRO A 246 -96.91 -82.67 -74.47
N ILE A 247 -95.67 -82.66 -73.97
CA ILE A 247 -94.50 -83.18 -74.70
C ILE A 247 -93.72 -84.11 -73.75
N GLU A 248 -93.88 -85.40 -74.01
CA GLU A 248 -92.96 -86.46 -73.63
C GLU A 248 -91.69 -86.40 -74.50
N GLU A 249 -90.53 -86.46 -73.84
CA GLU A 249 -89.36 -87.30 -74.15
C GLU A 249 -88.89 -87.44 -75.63
N ILE A 250 -88.06 -86.50 -76.11
CA ILE A 250 -87.12 -86.71 -77.25
C ILE A 250 -85.82 -85.87 -77.07
N MET A 251 -84.71 -86.59 -76.94
CA MET A 251 -83.30 -86.31 -77.36
C MET A 251 -82.48 -85.13 -76.79
N GLU A 252 -81.36 -85.55 -76.19
CA GLU A 252 -80.09 -84.85 -76.02
C GLU A 252 -79.59 -84.14 -77.29
N PRO A 253 -78.87 -83.00 -77.12
CA PRO A 253 -77.76 -82.64 -77.98
C PRO A 253 -76.44 -82.49 -77.19
N THR A 254 -75.56 -83.46 -77.41
CA THR A 254 -74.13 -83.34 -77.80
C THR A 254 -73.49 -81.93 -77.79
N SER A 255 -72.48 -81.69 -76.94
CA SER A 255 -71.01 -81.71 -77.21
C SER A 255 -70.46 -80.46 -77.96
N PRO A 256 -69.28 -79.91 -77.58
CA PRO A 256 -68.04 -80.68 -77.47
C PRO A 256 -67.51 -80.77 -76.04
N GLU A 257 -67.51 -81.99 -75.53
CA GLU A 257 -66.45 -82.45 -74.63
C GLU A 257 -65.18 -82.68 -75.45
N ALA A 258 -64.13 -81.93 -75.11
CA ALA A 258 -62.74 -82.37 -75.24
C ALA A 258 -62.26 -82.59 -73.81
N SER A 259 -62.34 -83.83 -73.33
CA SER A 259 -61.21 -84.76 -73.26
C SER A 259 -60.24 -84.48 -72.11
N PHE A 260 -60.11 -85.48 -71.21
CA PHE A 260 -58.84 -86.08 -70.77
C PHE A 260 -57.74 -85.09 -70.30
N THR A 261 -57.14 -85.16 -69.11
CA THR A 261 -56.87 -86.25 -68.18
C THR A 261 -55.97 -85.64 -67.10
N ASP A 262 -56.03 -86.20 -65.91
CA ASP A 262 -54.88 -86.47 -65.03
C ASP A 262 -53.91 -85.35 -64.59
N THR A 263 -53.72 -85.40 -63.27
CA THR A 263 -52.43 -85.35 -62.54
C THR A 263 -51.78 -83.99 -62.21
N SER A 264 -51.74 -83.73 -60.90
CA SER A 264 -50.49 -83.53 -60.13
C SER A 264 -49.31 -82.90 -60.88
N SER A 265 -48.94 -81.67 -60.51
CA SER A 265 -47.52 -81.27 -60.48
C SER A 265 -47.37 -80.06 -59.55
N GLN A 266 -46.79 -80.20 -58.36
CA GLN A 266 -45.33 -80.05 -58.17
C GLN A 266 -44.78 -78.89 -59.01
N GLU A 267 -44.69 -77.72 -58.39
CA GLU A 267 -44.04 -76.52 -58.93
C GLU A 267 -42.67 -76.89 -59.52
N ARG A 268 -42.54 -76.77 -60.85
CA ARG A 268 -41.28 -76.98 -61.55
C ARG A 268 -40.37 -75.78 -61.32
N ILE A 269 -39.48 -75.92 -60.34
CA ILE A 269 -38.39 -74.97 -60.08
C ILE A 269 -37.47 -74.88 -61.31
N HIS A 270 -37.22 -73.66 -61.79
CA HIS A 270 -36.40 -73.36 -62.97
C HIS A 270 -35.15 -72.56 -62.58
N CYS A 271 -34.05 -72.73 -63.33
CA CYS A 271 -32.85 -71.93 -63.15
C CYS A 271 -33.14 -70.47 -63.54
N PRO A 272 -32.91 -69.49 -62.64
CA PRO A 272 -33.22 -68.08 -62.91
C PRO A 272 -32.37 -67.47 -64.02
N LYS A 273 -31.23 -68.09 -64.38
CA LYS A 273 -30.31 -67.57 -65.40
C LYS A 273 -30.56 -68.12 -66.81
N CYS A 274 -31.03 -69.35 -66.96
CA CYS A 274 -31.15 -69.99 -68.28
C CYS A 274 -32.44 -70.79 -68.51
N GLY A 275 -33.36 -70.80 -67.55
CA GLY A 275 -34.63 -71.51 -67.67
C GLY A 275 -34.54 -73.04 -67.65
N ALA A 276 -33.35 -73.62 -67.44
CA ALA A 276 -33.20 -75.07 -67.30
C ALA A 276 -33.98 -75.60 -66.09
N PHE A 277 -34.70 -76.71 -66.26
CA PHE A 277 -35.59 -77.29 -65.25
C PHE A 277 -35.38 -78.80 -65.12
N GLY A 278 -35.82 -79.39 -64.00
CA GLY A 278 -35.75 -80.83 -63.78
C GLY A 278 -34.32 -81.37 -63.64
N ARG A 279 -33.95 -82.34 -64.50
CA ARG A 279 -32.67 -83.11 -64.41
C ARG A 279 -31.41 -82.24 -64.57
N ASP A 280 -31.58 -81.02 -65.08
CA ASP A 280 -30.53 -80.02 -65.26
C ASP A 280 -30.23 -79.23 -63.97
N LEU A 281 -30.99 -79.43 -62.90
CA LEU A 281 -30.71 -78.89 -61.57
C LEU A 281 -30.12 -80.00 -60.68
N LYS A 282 -29.01 -79.71 -60.00
CA LYS A 282 -28.39 -80.59 -59.01
C LYS A 282 -28.55 -79.97 -57.63
N ASP A 283 -29.17 -80.69 -56.70
CA ASP A 283 -29.15 -80.31 -55.28
C ASP A 283 -27.76 -80.62 -54.69
N GLU A 284 -27.11 -79.60 -54.14
CA GLU A 284 -25.86 -79.73 -53.39
C GLU A 284 -26.00 -79.11 -52.00
N ILE A 285 -25.30 -79.68 -51.04
CA ILE A 285 -25.31 -79.19 -49.66
C ILE A 285 -24.40 -77.95 -49.59
N ASP A 286 -24.97 -76.81 -49.21
CA ASP A 286 -24.25 -75.56 -49.00
C ASP A 286 -23.54 -75.55 -47.64
N LYS A 287 -22.29 -76.01 -47.65
CA LYS A 287 -21.44 -76.06 -46.45
C LYS A 287 -21.06 -74.67 -45.92
N SER A 288 -21.31 -73.59 -46.67
CA SER A 288 -21.04 -72.22 -46.23
C SER A 288 -22.13 -71.69 -45.28
N ARG A 289 -23.33 -72.28 -45.32
CA ARG A 289 -24.50 -71.82 -44.55
C ARG A 289 -25.01 -72.91 -43.62
N VAL A 290 -24.60 -72.84 -42.35
CA VAL A 290 -25.16 -73.69 -41.28
C VAL A 290 -26.53 -73.14 -40.89
N ILE A 291 -27.59 -73.91 -41.13
CA ILE A 291 -28.96 -73.48 -40.79
C ILE A 291 -29.22 -73.68 -39.30
N ARG A 292 -28.78 -74.81 -38.75
CA ARG A 292 -28.86 -75.05 -37.30
C ARG A 292 -27.82 -76.06 -36.83
N TYR A 293 -27.53 -76.00 -35.54
CA TYR A 293 -26.80 -77.05 -34.83
C TYR A 293 -27.81 -77.96 -34.14
N GLN A 294 -27.71 -79.28 -34.36
CA GLN A 294 -28.47 -80.27 -33.61
C GLN A 294 -27.46 -81.16 -32.86
N GLY A 295 -27.20 -80.81 -31.60
CA GLY A 295 -26.09 -81.37 -30.83
C GLY A 295 -24.72 -80.89 -31.35
N GLN A 296 -23.76 -81.81 -31.53
CA GLN A 296 -22.42 -81.50 -32.08
C GLN A 296 -22.34 -81.55 -33.61
N THR A 297 -23.43 -81.87 -34.31
CA THR A 297 -23.46 -82.01 -35.77
C THR A 297 -24.05 -80.76 -36.44
N ARG A 298 -23.35 -80.23 -37.44
CA ARG A 298 -23.78 -79.07 -38.24
C ARG A 298 -24.75 -79.52 -39.34
N ILE A 299 -25.94 -78.93 -39.38
CA ILE A 299 -26.90 -79.13 -40.48
C ILE A 299 -26.81 -77.94 -41.43
N TYR A 300 -26.45 -78.23 -42.67
CA TYR A 300 -26.21 -77.27 -43.73
C TYR A 300 -27.45 -77.09 -44.61
N GLY A 301 -27.58 -75.92 -45.23
CA GLY A 301 -28.62 -75.69 -46.23
C GLY A 301 -28.40 -76.48 -47.52
N HIS A 302 -29.45 -76.60 -48.33
CA HIS A 302 -29.32 -77.11 -49.69
C HIS A 302 -29.34 -75.91 -50.65
N LYS A 303 -28.47 -75.94 -51.65
CA LYS A 303 -28.46 -75.04 -52.80
C LYS A 303 -28.63 -75.84 -54.08
N ARG A 304 -29.14 -75.23 -55.13
CA ARG A 304 -29.32 -75.86 -56.45
C ARG A 304 -28.33 -75.27 -57.42
N VAL A 305 -27.58 -76.14 -58.07
CA VAL A 305 -26.63 -75.77 -59.12
C VAL A 305 -27.20 -76.19 -60.46
N CYS A 306 -27.36 -75.23 -61.36
CA CYS A 306 -27.75 -75.51 -62.74
C CYS A 306 -26.57 -76.11 -63.51
N LYS A 307 -26.71 -77.34 -64.01
CA LYS A 307 -25.68 -78.04 -64.79
C LYS A 307 -25.36 -77.38 -66.12
N LYS A 308 -26.27 -76.57 -66.67
CA LYS A 308 -26.10 -75.90 -67.98
C LYS A 308 -25.32 -74.59 -67.90
N CYS A 309 -25.53 -73.79 -66.86
CA CYS A 309 -24.93 -72.46 -66.76
C CYS A 309 -24.11 -72.24 -65.48
N GLY A 310 -23.99 -73.26 -64.62
CA GLY A 310 -23.22 -73.24 -63.38
C GLY A 310 -23.79 -72.32 -62.29
N THR A 311 -25.00 -71.78 -62.46
CA THR A 311 -25.57 -70.84 -61.48
C THR A 311 -26.09 -71.58 -60.27
N GLU A 312 -25.66 -71.12 -59.10
CA GLU A 312 -26.10 -71.60 -57.78
C GLU A 312 -27.19 -70.67 -57.24
N PHE A 313 -28.26 -71.23 -56.68
CA PHE A 313 -29.37 -70.51 -56.05
C PHE A 313 -30.11 -71.39 -55.04
#